data_AF-A0A352VPH6-F1
#
_entry.id   AF-A0A352VPH6-F1
#
_cell.length_a   1.000
_cell.length_b   1.000
_cell.length_c   1.000
_cell.angle_alpha   90.00
_cell.angle_beta   90.00
_cell.angle_gamma   90.00
#
_symmetry.space_group_name_H-M   'P 1'
#
loop_
_entity.id
_entity.type
_entity.pdbx_description
1 polymer ?
#
loop_
_entity_poly.entity_id
_entity_poly.type
_entity_poly.pdbx_seq_one_letter_code
_entity_poly.pdbx_strand_id
1 'polypeptide(L)' 'PEGYLAKARELCSAQHVAFIADEIQTGLGRTGRLFCCDWEGVRPDILIVGKALGGGVYPVSAAISDSEFMDV' A
#
# COMPACT_ATOMS: atom_id res chain seq x y z
N PRO A 1 6.72 -15.08 1.79
CA PRO A 1 7.81 -15.54 2.69
C PRO A 1 8.12 -14.45 3.70
N GLU A 2 8.63 -14.80 4.88
CA GLU A 2 9.00 -13.80 5.89
C GLU A 2 10.05 -12.82 5.33
N GLY A 3 9.76 -11.51 5.47
CA GLY A 3 10.66 -10.43 5.04
C GLY A 3 10.67 -10.18 3.53
N TYR A 4 9.70 -10.74 2.78
CA TYR A 4 9.64 -10.56 1.33
C TYR A 4 9.31 -9.11 0.97
N LEU A 5 8.34 -8.49 1.65
CA LEU A 5 7.93 -7.12 1.37
C LEU A 5 9.03 -6.14 1.77
N ALA A 6 9.68 -6.37 2.92
CA ALA A 6 10.80 -5.55 3.37
C ALA A 6 11.95 -5.55 2.36
N LYS A 7 12.36 -6.72 1.87
CA LYS A 7 13.42 -6.85 0.85
C LYS A 7 13.02 -6.24 -0.50
N ALA A 8 11.77 -6.42 -0.91
CA ALA A 8 11.27 -5.81 -2.14
C ALA A 8 11.28 -4.27 -2.04
N ARG A 9 10.88 -3.71 -0.88
CA ARG A 9 10.92 -2.27 -0.63
C ARG A 9 12.34 -1.72 -0.64
N GLU A 10 13.29 -2.43 -0.04
CA GLU A 10 14.72 -2.05 -0.06
C GLU A 10 15.27 -2.04 -1.49
N LEU A 11 14.98 -3.08 -2.27
CA LEU A 11 15.40 -3.19 -3.66
C LEU A 11 14.83 -2.06 -4.52
N CYS A 12 13.53 -1.76 -4.37
CA CYS A 12 12.88 -0.67 -5.10
C CYS A 12 13.55 0.68 -4.80
N SER A 13 13.85 0.95 -3.53
CA SER A 13 14.60 2.14 -3.13
C SER A 13 15.98 2.22 -3.77
N ALA A 14 16.73 1.11 -3.76
CA ALA A 14 18.08 1.06 -4.30
C ALA A 14 18.13 1.26 -5.83
N GLN A 15 17.02 1.00 -6.53
CA GLN A 15 16.90 1.15 -7.98
C GLN A 15 16.13 2.39 -8.41
N HIS A 16 15.74 3.26 -7.47
CA HIS A 16 14.91 4.43 -7.73
C HIS A 16 13.61 4.10 -8.50
N VAL A 17 12.96 2.99 -8.11
CA VAL A 17 11.66 2.59 -8.67
C VAL A 17 10.59 2.66 -7.59
N ALA A 18 9.39 3.10 -7.99
CA ALA A 18 8.27 3.22 -7.07
C ALA A 18 7.84 1.84 -6.53
N PHE A 19 7.63 1.76 -5.22
CA PHE A 19 7.04 0.60 -4.56
C PHE A 19 5.55 0.86 -4.29
N ILE A 20 4.68 0.11 -4.99
CA ILE A 20 3.23 0.25 -4.89
C ILE A 20 2.65 -0.94 -4.11
N ALA A 21 1.87 -0.65 -3.07
CA ALA A 21 1.09 -1.67 -2.37
C ALA A 21 -0.37 -1.62 -2.80
N ASP A 22 -0.85 -2.68 -3.47
CA ASP A 22 -2.28 -2.89 -3.71
C ASP A 22 -2.91 -3.55 -2.48
N GLU A 23 -3.61 -2.74 -1.71
CA GLU A 23 -4.25 -3.11 -0.46
C GLU A 23 -5.78 -3.08 -0.59
N ILE A 24 -6.32 -3.16 -1.81
CA ILE A 24 -7.75 -3.15 -2.05
C ILE A 24 -8.42 -4.30 -1.29
N GLN A 25 -7.81 -5.49 -1.28
CA GLN A 25 -8.32 -6.65 -0.53
C GLN A 25 -7.81 -6.71 0.91
N THR A 26 -6.53 -6.40 1.11
CA THR A 26 -5.80 -6.72 2.35
C THR A 26 -5.78 -5.59 3.37
N GLY A 27 -6.04 -4.37 2.94
CA GLY A 27 -6.03 -3.19 3.78
C GLY A 27 -7.31 -3.04 4.61
N LEU A 28 -7.39 -1.91 5.30
CA LEU A 28 -8.53 -1.51 6.13
C LEU A 28 -8.91 -2.58 7.18
N GLY A 29 -7.91 -3.16 7.83
CA GLY A 29 -8.11 -4.10 8.94
C GLY A 29 -8.30 -5.57 8.52
N ARG A 30 -8.38 -5.90 7.23
CA ARG A 30 -8.70 -7.27 6.78
C ARG A 30 -7.73 -8.32 7.30
N THR A 31 -6.45 -7.98 7.41
CA THR A 31 -5.38 -8.88 7.84
C THR A 31 -5.04 -8.75 9.32
N GLY A 32 -5.77 -7.94 10.10
CA GLY A 32 -5.51 -7.69 11.53
C GLY A 32 -4.64 -6.47 11.83
N ARG A 33 -4.09 -5.80 10.80
CA ARG A 33 -3.49 -4.45 10.88
C ARG A 33 -4.22 -3.50 9.93
N LEU A 34 -4.01 -2.19 10.09
CA LEU A 34 -4.66 -1.20 9.22
C LEU A 34 -4.30 -1.45 7.76
N PHE A 35 -3.02 -1.68 7.47
CA PHE A 35 -2.54 -2.16 6.18
C PHE A 35 -1.74 -3.45 6.36
N CYS A 36 -1.76 -4.32 5.35
CA CYS A 36 -0.99 -5.57 5.34
C CYS A 36 0.51 -5.31 5.38
N CYS A 37 0.99 -4.26 4.71
CA CYS A 37 2.41 -3.88 4.73
C CYS A 37 2.92 -3.51 6.13
N ASP A 38 2.04 -3.13 7.06
CA ASP A 38 2.38 -2.85 8.47
C ASP A 38 2.88 -4.08 9.22
N TRP A 39 2.62 -5.30 8.72
CA TRP A 39 3.15 -6.53 9.32
C TRP A 39 4.67 -6.63 9.19
N GLU A 40 5.24 -6.09 8.11
CA GLU A 40 6.68 -6.06 7.87
C GLU A 40 7.29 -4.66 8.06
N GLY A 41 6.52 -3.69 8.58
CA GLY A 41 6.99 -2.32 8.78
C GLY A 41 7.31 -1.58 7.46
N VAL A 42 6.68 -2.00 6.35
CA VAL A 42 6.93 -1.44 5.03
C VAL A 42 6.01 -0.26 4.77
N ARG A 43 6.60 0.89 4.44
CA ARG A 43 5.87 2.07 3.93
C ARG A 43 5.98 2.09 2.39
N PRO A 44 4.88 1.88 1.66
CA PRO A 44 4.90 2.02 0.21
C PRO A 44 4.95 3.48 -0.22
N ASP A 45 5.42 3.72 -1.42
CA ASP A 45 5.45 5.05 -2.03
C ASP A 45 4.05 5.42 -2.57
N ILE A 46 3.32 4.42 -3.05
CA ILE A 46 1.92 4.54 -3.48
C ILE A 46 1.11 3.39 -2.84
N LEU A 47 -0.03 3.73 -2.26
CA LEU A 47 -0.98 2.80 -1.64
C LEU A 47 -2.31 2.84 -2.38
N ILE A 48 -2.80 1.68 -2.82
CA ILE A 48 -4.10 1.56 -3.49
C ILE A 48 -5.11 0.93 -2.54
N VAL A 49 -6.24 1.61 -2.34
CA VAL A 49 -7.34 1.15 -1.49
C VAL A 49 -8.68 1.27 -2.20
N GLY A 50 -9.63 0.44 -1.79
CA GLY A 50 -10.98 0.38 -2.34
C GLY A 50 -11.81 -0.59 -1.51
N LYS A 51 -12.74 -1.33 -2.15
CA LYS A 51 -13.59 -2.34 -1.50
C LYS A 51 -14.18 -1.85 -0.17
N ALA A 52 -13.56 -2.23 0.95
CA ALA A 52 -13.98 -1.85 2.30
C ALA A 52 -13.96 -0.34 2.53
N LEU A 53 -13.22 0.43 1.73
CA LEU A 53 -13.19 1.90 1.78
C LEU A 53 -14.59 2.49 1.63
N GLY A 54 -15.41 1.89 0.76
CA GLY A 54 -16.78 2.30 0.54
C GLY A 54 -17.76 1.85 1.61
N GLY A 55 -17.31 1.13 2.64
CA GLY A 55 -18.18 0.58 3.70
C GLY A 55 -19.29 -0.34 3.20
N GLY A 56 -19.22 -0.82 1.96
CA GLY A 56 -20.32 -1.53 1.29
C GLY A 56 -21.52 -0.65 0.92
N VAL A 57 -21.40 0.68 1.06
CA VAL A 57 -22.50 1.65 0.83
C VAL A 57 -22.24 2.58 -0.35
N TYR A 58 -20.98 2.87 -0.69
CA TYR A 58 -20.63 3.81 -1.76
C TYR A 58 -19.44 3.29 -2.58
N PRO A 59 -19.50 3.28 -3.92
CA PRO A 59 -18.37 2.86 -4.74
C PRO A 59 -17.27 3.93 -4.72
N VAL A 60 -16.17 3.63 -4.03
CA VAL A 60 -15.01 4.52 -3.94
C VAL A 60 -13.71 3.73 -3.88
N SER A 61 -12.68 4.30 -4.51
CA SER A 61 -11.28 3.86 -4.44
C SER A 61 -10.39 5.08 -4.24
N ALA A 62 -9.17 4.86 -3.77
CA ALA A 62 -8.15 5.90 -3.67
C ALA A 62 -6.77 5.35 -4.03
N ALA A 63 -5.97 6.19 -4.69
CA ALA A 63 -4.53 6.07 -4.77
C ALA A 63 -3.95 7.15 -3.86
N ILE A 64 -3.14 6.74 -2.89
CA ILE A 64 -2.54 7.62 -1.88
C ILE A 64 -1.04 7.56 -2.10
N SER A 65 -0.38 8.69 -2.30
CA SER A 65 1.07 8.72 -2.46
C SER A 65 1.68 10.00 -1.90
N ASP A 66 3.00 9.98 -1.77
CA ASP A 66 3.77 11.19 -1.51
C ASP A 66 3.66 12.18 -2.68
N SER A 67 3.87 13.47 -2.39
CA SER A 67 3.72 14.54 -3.38
C SER A 67 4.69 14.38 -4.54
N GLU A 68 5.92 13.88 -4.30
CA GLU A 68 6.90 13.58 -5.34
C GLU A 68 6.36 12.67 -6.45
N PHE A 69 5.37 11.80 -6.15
CA PHE A 69 4.74 10.91 -7.13
C PHE A 69 3.46 11.46 -7.76
N MET A 70 2.93 12.59 -7.29
CA MET A 70 1.68 13.21 -7.79
C MET A 70 1.85 14.63 -8.32
N ASP A 71 2.93 15.32 -7.98
CA ASP A 71 3.20 16.68 -8.40
C ASP A 71 3.43 16.73 -9.92
N VAL A 72 2.79 17.71 -10.58
CA VAL A 72 2.82 17.98 -12.03
C VAL A 72 3.39 19.35 -12.34
#